data_AF-A0A3M1RWC7-F1
#
_entry.id   AF-A0A3M1RWC7-F1
#
_cell.length_a   1.000
_cell.length_b   1.000
_cell.length_c   1.000
_cell.angle_alpha   90.00
_cell.angle_beta   90.00
_cell.angle_gamma   90.00
#
_symmetry.space_group_name_H-M   'P 1'
#
loop_
_entity.id
_entity.type
_entity.pdbx_description
1 polymer ?
#
loop_
_entity_poly.entity_id
_entity_poly.type
_entity_poly.pdbx_seq_one_letter_code
_entity_poly.pdbx_strand_id
1 'polypeptide(L)'
;MSIPAFAYEQVTDWCQHCQARGGFEELTGPGGGPYLRFSAADGDGNGGSLRLWRAAAPFDRMLHVRLGGEPVDTNLFFLFARSESVVPHFHGQVVQFGEDACVYNADLLPRLDPVDHPDYFRLAFEPLNMAYWKATQKPENACASAPANPAIAVYLSPWSIGAARPTDRAELERVAPQIQAYLDHCLDLASSLDYPAPDAELMRARDRRHLAAFFDERLDPRAWKGVRRLIGTDQTEQMRALLMQPLSD
;
A
#
# COMPACT_ATOMS: atom_id res chain seq x y z
N MET A 1 -28.85 -4.79 -1.33
CA MET A 1 -28.24 -4.41 -2.62
C MET A 1 -26.74 -4.52 -2.43
N SER A 2 -25.99 -5.17 -3.33
CA SER A 2 -24.53 -5.21 -3.20
C SER A 2 -24.00 -3.79 -3.30
N ILE A 3 -23.19 -3.37 -2.33
CA ILE A 3 -22.45 -2.11 -2.40
C ILE A 3 -21.61 -2.12 -3.70
N PRO A 4 -21.63 -1.04 -4.52
CA PRO A 4 -20.71 -0.89 -5.66
C PRO A 4 -19.26 -0.98 -5.18
N ALA A 5 -18.46 -1.91 -5.69
CA ALA A 5 -17.15 -2.21 -5.11
C ALA A 5 -16.02 -1.34 -5.71
N PHE A 6 -16.21 -0.01 -5.76
CA PHE A 6 -15.28 0.88 -6.45
C PHE A 6 -13.87 0.88 -5.82
N ALA A 7 -13.76 0.67 -4.51
CA ALA A 7 -12.45 0.50 -3.88
C ALA A 7 -11.72 -0.76 -4.33
N TYR A 8 -12.46 -1.87 -4.47
CA TYR A 8 -11.92 -3.12 -5.00
C TYR A 8 -11.54 -2.99 -6.47
N GLU A 9 -12.35 -2.33 -7.29
CA GLU A 9 -12.07 -2.04 -8.69
C GLU A 9 -10.77 -1.23 -8.81
N GLN A 10 -10.67 -0.10 -8.10
CA GLN A 10 -9.50 0.78 -8.13
C GLN A 10 -8.18 0.05 -7.80
N VAL A 11 -8.19 -0.81 -6.77
CA VAL A 11 -6.99 -1.56 -6.38
C VAL A 11 -6.70 -2.72 -7.33
N THR A 12 -7.74 -3.35 -7.87
CA THR A 12 -7.60 -4.38 -8.90
C THR A 12 -6.94 -3.80 -10.16
N ASP A 13 -7.31 -2.58 -10.55
CA ASP A 13 -6.69 -1.88 -11.68
C ASP A 13 -5.20 -1.64 -11.45
N TRP A 14 -4.78 -1.25 -10.24
CA TRP A 14 -3.34 -1.15 -9.90
C TRP A 14 -2.61 -2.48 -10.04
N CYS A 15 -3.22 -3.59 -9.59
CA CYS A 15 -2.63 -4.92 -9.73
C CYS A 15 -2.47 -5.30 -11.21
N GLN A 16 -3.51 -5.08 -12.03
CA GLN A 16 -3.48 -5.35 -13.47
C GLN A 16 -2.45 -4.50 -14.18
N HIS A 17 -2.32 -3.23 -13.78
CA HIS A 17 -1.32 -2.33 -14.32
C HIS A 17 0.12 -2.81 -14.05
N CYS A 18 0.43 -3.22 -12.82
CA CYS A 18 1.73 -3.84 -12.50
C CYS A 18 1.98 -5.09 -13.33
N GLN A 19 0.99 -5.98 -13.44
CA GLN A 19 1.12 -7.21 -14.23
C GLN A 19 1.38 -6.91 -15.72
N ALA A 20 0.72 -5.88 -16.28
CA ALA A 20 0.92 -5.46 -17.66
C ALA A 20 2.35 -4.94 -17.93
N ARG A 21 3.02 -4.41 -16.90
CA ARG A 21 4.45 -4.03 -16.96
C ARG A 21 5.39 -5.24 -16.94
N GLY A 22 4.88 -6.43 -16.59
CA GLY A 22 5.62 -7.69 -16.60
C GLY A 22 6.43 -7.94 -15.33
N GLY A 23 6.96 -9.15 -15.20
CA GLY A 23 7.81 -9.54 -14.06
C GLY A 23 7.07 -9.89 -12.77
N PHE A 24 5.75 -10.14 -12.84
CA PHE A 24 4.94 -10.57 -11.71
C PHE A 24 4.28 -11.93 -11.98
N GLU A 25 4.51 -12.89 -11.10
CA GLU A 25 3.91 -14.23 -11.13
C GLU A 25 2.97 -14.40 -9.94
N GLU A 26 1.68 -14.67 -10.18
CA GLU A 26 0.73 -14.88 -9.10
C GLU A 26 0.98 -16.22 -8.40
N LEU A 27 1.13 -16.17 -7.07
CA LEU A 27 1.17 -17.35 -6.23
C LEU A 27 -0.25 -17.64 -5.76
N THR A 28 -0.85 -18.70 -6.29
CA THR A 28 -2.23 -19.08 -5.96
C THR A 28 -2.30 -20.04 -4.78
N GLY A 29 -3.38 -19.96 -4.00
CA GLY A 29 -3.67 -20.97 -2.97
C GLY A 29 -4.11 -22.32 -3.56
N PRO A 30 -4.40 -23.34 -2.73
CA PRO A 30 -4.70 -24.72 -3.15
C PRO A 30 -5.83 -24.91 -4.17
N GLY A 31 -6.72 -23.92 -4.32
CA GLY A 31 -7.84 -23.93 -5.27
C GLY A 31 -7.66 -23.05 -6.50
N GLY A 32 -6.43 -22.61 -6.83
CA GLY A 32 -6.14 -21.76 -7.99
C GLY A 32 -6.70 -20.33 -7.90
N GLY A 33 -7.09 -19.90 -6.69
CA GLY A 33 -7.59 -18.55 -6.41
C GLY A 33 -6.60 -17.74 -5.55
N PRO A 34 -7.09 -16.78 -4.74
CA PRO A 34 -6.24 -16.00 -3.84
C PRO A 34 -5.30 -16.88 -3.01
N TYR A 35 -4.11 -16.35 -2.73
CA TYR A 35 -3.09 -17.02 -1.91
C TYR A 35 -3.64 -17.41 -0.53
N LEU A 36 -4.36 -16.46 0.12
CA LEU A 36 -5.15 -16.73 1.31
C LEU A 36 -6.59 -16.27 1.11
N ARG A 37 -7.53 -17.05 1.66
CA ARG A 37 -8.92 -16.64 1.88
C ARG A 37 -9.14 -16.50 3.37
N PHE A 38 -9.80 -15.43 3.78
CA PHE A 38 -10.11 -15.20 5.18
C PHE A 38 -11.54 -15.60 5.48
N SER A 39 -11.73 -16.38 6.54
CA SER A 39 -13.05 -16.59 7.13
C SER A 39 -13.37 -15.46 8.09
N ALA A 40 -14.63 -15.05 8.17
CA ALA A 40 -15.07 -14.14 9.20
C ALA A 40 -14.90 -14.78 10.59
N ALA A 41 -14.56 -13.98 11.60
CA ALA A 41 -14.28 -14.45 12.96
C ALA A 41 -15.50 -15.09 13.65
N ASP A 42 -16.70 -14.80 13.18
CA ASP A 42 -17.97 -15.35 13.66
C ASP A 42 -18.32 -16.71 13.04
N GLY A 43 -17.53 -17.21 12.08
CA GLY A 43 -17.51 -18.62 11.67
C GLY A 43 -18.19 -18.94 10.34
N ASP A 44 -19.09 -18.09 9.83
CA ASP A 44 -19.92 -18.41 8.64
C ASP A 44 -19.83 -17.38 7.50
N GLY A 45 -19.02 -16.32 7.68
CA GLY A 45 -18.86 -15.23 6.70
C GLY A 45 -17.57 -15.26 5.88
N ASN A 46 -17.57 -14.54 4.75
CA ASN A 46 -16.36 -14.22 4.01
C ASN A 46 -15.67 -13.01 4.67
N GLY A 47 -14.47 -13.22 5.22
CA GLY A 47 -13.66 -12.15 5.83
C GLY A 47 -12.74 -11.44 4.84
N GLY A 48 -12.68 -11.91 3.58
CA GLY A 48 -11.88 -11.33 2.51
C GLY A 48 -10.83 -12.29 1.94
N SER A 49 -9.78 -11.72 1.35
CA SER A 49 -8.72 -12.48 0.69
C SER A 49 -7.41 -11.71 0.59
N LEU A 50 -6.31 -12.44 0.46
CA LEU A 50 -5.00 -11.90 0.09
C LEU A 50 -4.55 -12.56 -1.20
N ARG A 51 -4.24 -11.74 -2.21
CA ARG A 51 -3.54 -12.15 -3.44
C ARG A 51 -2.09 -11.74 -3.33
N LEU A 52 -1.20 -12.60 -3.84
CA LEU A 52 0.24 -12.46 -3.69
C LEU A 52 0.90 -12.74 -5.04
N TRP A 53 1.80 -11.86 -5.45
CA TRP A 53 2.63 -12.07 -6.62
C TRP A 53 4.10 -12.04 -6.22
N ARG A 54 4.86 -13.01 -6.71
CA ARG A 54 6.32 -12.94 -6.72
C ARG A 54 6.73 -11.96 -7.82
N ALA A 55 7.67 -11.07 -7.52
CA ALA A 55 8.18 -10.10 -8.47
C ALA A 55 9.63 -10.39 -8.86
N ALA A 56 10.01 -10.06 -10.09
CA ALA A 56 11.39 -10.00 -10.52
C ALA A 56 12.11 -8.82 -9.87
N ALA A 57 13.43 -8.93 -9.70
CA ALA A 57 14.26 -7.84 -9.20
C ALA A 57 14.08 -6.56 -10.07
N PRO A 58 14.10 -5.36 -9.46
CA PRO A 58 14.44 -5.07 -8.06
C PRO A 58 13.26 -5.16 -7.07
N PHE A 59 12.10 -5.64 -7.50
CA PHE A 59 10.98 -5.94 -6.61
C PHE A 59 11.09 -7.33 -6.00
N ASP A 60 10.41 -7.54 -4.87
CA ASP A 60 10.31 -8.84 -4.20
C ASP A 60 8.89 -9.42 -4.36
N ARG A 61 7.88 -8.63 -4.00
CA ARG A 61 6.49 -9.10 -3.99
C ARG A 61 5.49 -7.96 -4.15
N MET A 62 4.33 -8.30 -4.70
CA MET A 62 3.14 -7.44 -4.73
C MET A 62 2.01 -8.14 -3.95
N LEU A 63 1.22 -7.38 -3.20
CA LEU A 63 0.08 -7.90 -2.45
C LEU A 63 -1.16 -7.05 -2.68
N HIS A 64 -2.30 -7.72 -2.77
CA HIS A 64 -3.62 -7.11 -2.65
C HIS A 64 -4.36 -7.79 -1.51
N VAL A 65 -4.60 -7.05 -0.43
CA VAL A 65 -5.41 -7.51 0.69
C VAL A 65 -6.78 -6.86 0.57
N ARG A 66 -7.80 -7.70 0.44
CA ARG A 66 -9.18 -7.28 0.61
C ARG A 66 -9.68 -7.82 1.94
N LEU A 67 -10.13 -6.95 2.83
CA LEU A 67 -10.83 -7.31 4.05
C LEU A 67 -12.27 -6.82 3.89
N GLY A 68 -13.16 -7.79 3.67
CA GLY A 68 -14.52 -7.51 3.23
C GLY A 68 -15.55 -7.84 4.30
N GLY A 69 -16.52 -6.94 4.46
CA GLY A 69 -17.79 -7.16 5.16
C GLY A 69 -18.58 -5.86 5.24
N GLU A 70 -19.88 -5.86 4.92
CA GLU A 70 -20.70 -4.66 5.14
C GLU A 70 -20.59 -4.21 6.62
N PRO A 71 -20.43 -2.91 6.89
CA PRO A 71 -20.50 -1.77 5.97
C PRO A 71 -19.14 -1.30 5.39
N VAL A 72 -18.04 -2.02 5.61
CA VAL A 72 -16.66 -1.57 5.30
C VAL A 72 -15.93 -2.56 4.38
N ASP A 73 -15.49 -2.10 3.21
CA ASP A 73 -14.63 -2.87 2.30
C ASP A 73 -13.24 -2.23 2.28
N THR A 74 -12.27 -2.89 2.90
CA THR A 74 -10.89 -2.41 2.99
C THR A 74 -10.06 -3.07 1.90
N ASN A 75 -9.47 -2.27 1.02
CA ASN A 75 -8.57 -2.75 -0.03
C ASN A 75 -7.20 -2.12 0.16
N LEU A 76 -6.19 -2.95 0.47
CA LEU A 76 -4.80 -2.56 0.63
C LEU A 76 -3.97 -3.12 -0.52
N PHE A 77 -3.03 -2.32 -1.00
CA PHE A 77 -2.11 -2.65 -2.06
C PHE A 77 -0.69 -2.32 -1.63
N PHE A 78 0.21 -3.29 -1.80
CA PHE A 78 1.63 -3.09 -1.53
C PHE A 78 2.46 -3.63 -2.69
N LEU A 79 3.47 -2.87 -3.10
CA LEU A 79 4.56 -3.34 -3.94
C LEU A 79 5.87 -3.17 -3.16
N PHE A 80 6.44 -4.29 -2.73
CA PHE A 80 7.66 -4.31 -1.96
C PHE A 80 8.87 -4.48 -2.88
N ALA A 81 9.81 -3.54 -2.78
CA ALA A 81 11.17 -3.69 -3.29
C ALA A 81 11.93 -4.78 -2.51
N ARG A 82 12.97 -5.37 -3.12
CA ARG A 82 13.88 -6.27 -2.40
C ARG A 82 14.51 -5.54 -1.21
N SER A 83 14.80 -6.28 -0.15
CA SER A 83 15.19 -5.70 1.14
C SER A 83 16.55 -4.99 1.08
N GLU A 84 17.42 -5.37 0.15
CA GLU A 84 18.69 -4.74 -0.20
C GLU A 84 18.58 -3.56 -1.19
N SER A 85 17.40 -3.31 -1.78
CA SER A 85 17.18 -2.27 -2.78
C SER A 85 16.84 -0.91 -2.16
N VAL A 86 17.30 0.15 -2.82
CA VAL A 86 16.94 1.55 -2.51
C VAL A 86 15.63 1.99 -3.16
N VAL A 87 15.04 1.20 -4.06
CA VAL A 87 13.73 1.49 -4.64
C VAL A 87 12.68 1.55 -3.51
N PRO A 88 11.89 2.64 -3.38
CA PRO A 88 10.81 2.74 -2.41
C PRO A 88 9.82 1.58 -2.51
N HIS A 89 9.18 1.24 -1.41
CA HIS A 89 7.95 0.43 -1.49
C HIS A 89 6.80 1.32 -1.96
N PHE A 90 5.86 0.77 -2.72
CA PHE A 90 4.58 1.45 -2.92
C PHE A 90 3.57 0.95 -1.89
N HIS A 91 2.88 1.88 -1.25
CA HIS A 91 1.72 1.60 -0.41
C HIS A 91 0.52 2.36 -0.96
N GLY A 92 -0.54 1.63 -1.28
CA GLY A 92 -1.83 2.18 -1.66
C GLY A 92 -2.94 1.56 -0.83
N GLN A 93 -3.98 2.32 -0.51
CA GLN A 93 -5.20 1.76 0.05
C GLN A 93 -6.42 2.57 -0.36
N VAL A 94 -7.55 1.89 -0.46
CA VAL A 94 -8.88 2.49 -0.50
C VAL A 94 -9.76 1.72 0.47
N VAL A 95 -10.27 2.42 1.48
CA VAL A 95 -11.23 1.88 2.44
C VAL A 95 -12.57 2.52 2.16
N GLN A 96 -13.52 1.70 1.73
CA GLN A 96 -14.86 2.14 1.37
C GLN A 96 -15.84 1.89 2.50
N PHE A 97 -16.73 2.85 2.75
CA PHE A 97 -17.81 2.78 3.71
C PHE A 97 -19.13 3.12 2.99
N GLY A 98 -20.05 2.17 2.91
CA GLY A 98 -21.30 2.36 2.15
C GLY A 98 -21.07 2.55 0.64
N GLU A 99 -22.05 3.17 -0.04
CA GLU A 99 -22.10 3.20 -1.51
C GLU A 99 -21.15 4.20 -2.18
N ASP A 100 -20.79 5.28 -1.49
CA ASP A 100 -20.07 6.41 -2.09
C ASP A 100 -18.91 6.93 -1.24
N ALA A 101 -18.84 6.63 0.06
CA ALA A 101 -17.82 7.19 0.93
C ALA A 101 -16.55 6.32 0.97
N CYS A 102 -15.37 6.94 1.01
CA CYS A 102 -14.11 6.25 1.19
C CYS A 102 -13.06 7.09 1.92
N VAL A 103 -11.99 6.45 2.37
CA VAL A 103 -10.69 7.07 2.58
C VAL A 103 -9.66 6.39 1.69
N TYR A 104 -8.69 7.14 1.21
CA TYR A 104 -7.62 6.62 0.37
C TYR A 104 -6.26 7.11 0.87
N ASN A 105 -5.22 6.35 0.57
CA ASN A 105 -3.83 6.76 0.75
C ASN A 105 -2.98 6.14 -0.35
N ALA A 106 -2.00 6.88 -0.84
CA ALA A 106 -0.97 6.41 -1.76
C ALA A 106 0.36 7.09 -1.42
N ASP A 107 1.43 6.29 -1.35
CA ASP A 107 2.74 6.79 -1.01
C ASP A 107 3.86 5.85 -1.51
N LEU A 108 5.05 6.44 -1.68
CA LEU A 108 6.30 5.70 -1.81
C LEU A 108 7.00 5.67 -0.45
N LEU A 109 7.06 4.52 0.22
CA LEU A 109 7.70 4.42 1.53
C LEU A 109 9.22 4.57 1.39
N PRO A 110 9.86 5.60 2.00
CA PRO A 110 11.28 5.86 1.79
C PRO A 110 12.18 4.77 2.36
N ARG A 111 13.19 4.35 1.57
CA ARG A 111 14.18 3.36 2.01
C ARG A 111 15.32 3.95 2.81
N LEU A 112 15.52 5.25 2.73
CA LEU A 112 16.63 5.98 3.34
C LEU A 112 16.12 7.20 4.11
N ASP A 113 16.95 7.72 5.02
CA ASP A 113 16.63 8.90 5.83
C ASP A 113 16.88 10.20 5.02
N PRO A 114 15.95 11.18 5.02
CA PRO A 114 16.11 12.41 4.25
C PRO A 114 17.22 13.33 4.74
N VAL A 115 17.62 13.23 6.02
CA VAL A 115 18.71 14.03 6.57
C VAL A 115 20.05 13.45 6.14
N ASP A 116 20.19 12.13 6.19
CA ASP A 116 21.44 11.44 5.82
C ASP A 116 21.60 11.29 4.30
N HIS A 117 20.50 11.24 3.56
CA HIS A 117 20.46 10.95 2.13
C HIS A 117 19.54 11.93 1.36
N PRO A 118 19.82 13.24 1.36
CA PRO A 118 18.97 14.22 0.68
C PRO A 118 18.90 14.00 -0.85
N ASP A 119 20.01 13.58 -1.47
CA ASP A 119 20.06 13.32 -2.92
C ASP A 119 19.18 12.13 -3.33
N TYR A 120 19.01 11.14 -2.45
CA TYR A 120 18.07 10.04 -2.67
C TYR A 120 16.64 10.58 -2.79
N PHE A 121 16.25 11.50 -1.90
CA PHE A 121 14.91 12.11 -1.98
C PHE A 121 14.74 12.93 -3.26
N ARG A 122 15.81 13.60 -3.67
CA ARG A 122 15.85 14.34 -4.92
C ARG A 122 15.55 13.44 -6.13
N LEU A 123 16.21 12.28 -6.20
CA LEU A 123 16.07 11.35 -7.32
C LEU A 123 14.76 10.54 -7.27
N ALA A 124 14.41 10.04 -6.09
CA ALA A 124 13.27 9.13 -5.93
C ALA A 124 11.92 9.85 -5.76
N PHE A 125 11.88 11.10 -5.28
CA PHE A 125 10.62 11.76 -4.90
C PHE A 125 10.33 13.09 -5.60
N GLU A 126 11.33 13.91 -5.94
CA GLU A 126 11.04 15.17 -6.67
C GLU A 126 10.27 14.98 -7.99
N PRO A 127 10.46 13.88 -8.77
CA PRO A 127 9.64 13.64 -9.96
C PRO A 127 8.12 13.58 -9.67
N LEU A 128 7.74 13.27 -8.42
CA LEU A 128 6.35 13.24 -7.99
C LEU A 128 5.77 14.63 -7.68
N ASN A 129 6.58 15.70 -7.62
CA ASN A 129 6.13 17.06 -7.27
C ASN A 129 4.86 17.48 -8.02
N MET A 130 4.83 17.26 -9.34
CA MET A 130 3.68 17.68 -10.15
C MET A 130 2.42 16.86 -9.85
N ALA A 131 2.55 15.54 -9.64
CA ALA A 131 1.41 14.69 -9.29
C ALA A 131 0.91 15.03 -7.88
N TYR A 132 1.84 15.19 -6.93
CA TYR A 132 1.55 15.62 -5.57
C TYR A 132 0.79 16.94 -5.53
N TRP A 133 1.33 18.00 -6.15
CA TRP A 133 0.70 19.32 -6.14
C TRP A 133 -0.67 19.33 -6.82
N LYS A 134 -0.84 18.58 -7.92
CA LYS A 134 -2.16 18.46 -8.58
C LYS A 134 -3.22 17.82 -7.68
N ALA A 135 -2.80 16.91 -6.79
CA ALA A 135 -3.69 16.31 -5.80
C ALA A 135 -3.90 17.24 -4.59
N THR A 136 -2.84 17.81 -4.02
CA THR A 136 -2.89 18.44 -2.69
C THR A 136 -3.09 19.95 -2.69
N GLN A 137 -2.91 20.66 -3.81
CA GLN A 137 -3.13 22.12 -3.86
C GLN A 137 -4.58 22.51 -4.13
N LYS A 138 -5.45 21.55 -4.47
CA LYS A 138 -6.86 21.76 -4.73
C LYS A 138 -7.64 21.73 -3.41
N PRO A 139 -8.15 22.87 -2.89
CA PRO A 139 -8.78 22.90 -1.56
C PRO A 139 -10.01 21.99 -1.42
N GLU A 140 -10.65 21.65 -2.55
CA GLU A 140 -11.78 20.73 -2.61
C GLU A 140 -11.39 19.26 -2.42
N ASN A 141 -10.12 18.91 -2.50
CA ASN A 141 -9.65 17.54 -2.24
C ASN A 141 -9.41 17.36 -0.74
N ALA A 142 -9.92 16.29 -0.14
CA ALA A 142 -9.67 15.93 1.26
C ALA A 142 -8.18 15.81 1.58
N CYS A 143 -7.35 15.38 0.62
CA CYS A 143 -5.89 15.30 0.77
C CYS A 143 -5.17 16.66 0.84
N ALA A 144 -5.82 17.78 0.46
CA ALA A 144 -5.26 19.13 0.57
C ALA A 144 -5.19 19.65 2.02
N SER A 145 -6.02 19.09 2.91
CA SER A 145 -6.12 19.52 4.32
C SER A 145 -5.29 18.63 5.27
N ALA A 146 -4.14 18.11 4.82
CA ALA A 146 -3.31 17.07 5.46
C ALA A 146 -3.04 17.25 6.98
N PRO A 147 -2.69 16.18 7.76
CA PRO A 147 -2.24 14.86 7.29
C PRO A 147 -3.01 13.66 7.90
N ALA A 148 -2.61 12.47 7.45
CA ALA A 148 -2.80 11.20 8.16
C ALA A 148 -2.40 11.33 9.65
N ASN A 149 -2.73 10.33 10.47
CA ASN A 149 -2.26 10.25 11.86
C ASN A 149 -0.77 10.67 11.93
N PRO A 150 -0.41 11.74 12.67
CA PRO A 150 0.96 12.26 12.69
C PRO A 150 2.01 11.20 13.06
N ALA A 151 1.62 10.19 13.86
CA ALA A 151 2.50 9.08 14.19
C ALA A 151 2.79 8.17 12.97
N ILE A 152 1.83 7.99 12.08
CA ILE A 152 1.98 7.23 10.83
C ILE A 152 2.79 8.05 9.81
N ALA A 153 2.59 9.37 9.77
CA ALA A 153 3.25 10.26 8.82
C ALA A 153 4.80 10.20 8.87
N VAL A 154 5.39 9.83 10.00
CA VAL A 154 6.85 9.64 10.16
C VAL A 154 7.40 8.49 9.30
N TYR A 155 6.55 7.52 8.95
CA TYR A 155 6.93 6.36 8.13
C TYR A 155 6.52 6.50 6.66
N LEU A 156 5.77 7.56 6.34
CA LEU A 156 5.39 7.94 4.99
C LEU A 156 6.39 8.96 4.44
N SER A 157 6.42 9.13 3.14
CA SER A 157 7.18 10.21 2.52
C SER A 157 6.48 11.57 2.70
N PRO A 158 7.24 12.67 2.58
CA PRO A 158 6.66 14.01 2.51
C PRO A 158 5.72 14.23 1.30
N TRP A 159 5.73 13.32 0.33
CA TRP A 159 4.89 13.33 -0.86
C TRP A 159 3.63 12.46 -0.73
N SER A 160 3.33 11.90 0.45
CA SER A 160 2.15 11.06 0.62
C SER A 160 0.85 11.79 0.25
N ILE A 161 0.00 11.12 -0.55
CA ILE A 161 -1.35 11.57 -0.89
C ILE A 161 -2.34 10.75 -0.06
N GLY A 162 -3.01 11.38 0.91
CA GLY A 162 -3.98 10.67 1.74
C GLY A 162 -5.16 11.53 2.19
N ALA A 163 -6.36 10.96 2.14
CA ALA A 163 -7.56 11.52 2.73
C ALA A 163 -7.72 11.01 4.17
N ALA A 164 -7.31 11.82 5.15
CA ALA A 164 -7.45 11.49 6.58
C ALA A 164 -8.90 11.60 7.10
N ARG A 165 -9.81 12.09 6.26
CA ARG A 165 -11.26 12.19 6.51
C ARG A 165 -11.99 11.50 5.37
N PRO A 166 -13.18 10.91 5.63
CA PRO A 166 -14.00 10.37 4.56
C PRO A 166 -14.26 11.41 3.47
N THR A 167 -14.16 10.97 2.23
CA THR A 167 -14.54 11.69 1.01
C THR A 167 -15.40 10.78 0.13
N ASP A 168 -15.76 11.23 -1.06
CA ASP A 168 -16.63 10.50 -1.99
C ASP A 168 -15.86 9.83 -3.14
N ARG A 169 -16.57 9.00 -3.91
CA ARG A 169 -16.04 8.34 -5.10
C ARG A 169 -15.57 9.36 -6.15
N ALA A 170 -16.28 10.47 -6.30
CA ALA A 170 -15.97 11.49 -7.30
C ALA A 170 -14.62 12.18 -7.02
N GLU A 171 -14.24 12.36 -5.76
CA GLU A 171 -12.90 12.80 -5.39
C GLU A 171 -11.86 11.73 -5.66
N LEU A 172 -12.11 10.47 -5.29
CA LEU A 172 -11.18 9.37 -5.58
C LEU A 172 -10.87 9.31 -7.09
N GLU A 173 -11.89 9.36 -7.94
CA GLU A 173 -11.74 9.38 -9.40
C GLU A 173 -10.93 10.59 -9.89
N ARG A 174 -11.05 11.75 -9.22
CA ARG A 174 -10.32 12.97 -9.55
C ARG A 174 -8.83 12.87 -9.20
N VAL A 175 -8.48 12.20 -8.10
CA VAL A 175 -7.09 12.02 -7.64
C VAL A 175 -6.43 10.75 -8.19
N ALA A 176 -7.21 9.79 -8.69
CA ALA A 176 -6.71 8.52 -9.22
C ALA A 176 -5.60 8.68 -10.26
N PRO A 177 -5.62 9.66 -11.21
CA PRO A 177 -4.51 9.87 -12.12
C PRO A 177 -3.20 10.27 -11.44
N GLN A 178 -3.26 10.96 -10.29
CA GLN A 178 -2.06 11.30 -9.51
C GLN A 178 -1.53 10.08 -8.75
N ILE A 179 -2.42 9.25 -8.20
CA ILE A 179 -2.03 7.98 -7.56
C ILE A 179 -1.39 7.03 -8.60
N GLN A 180 -1.98 6.96 -9.80
CA GLN A 180 -1.43 6.18 -10.91
C GLN A 180 -0.03 6.67 -11.28
N ALA A 181 0.21 7.99 -11.33
CA ALA A 181 1.53 8.54 -11.59
C ALA A 181 2.58 8.14 -10.53
N TYR A 182 2.17 7.93 -9.27
CA TYR A 182 3.07 7.41 -8.22
C TYR A 182 3.44 5.95 -8.48
N LEU A 183 2.46 5.13 -8.89
CA LEU A 183 2.70 3.73 -9.21
C LEU A 183 3.60 3.59 -10.45
N ASP A 184 3.33 4.36 -11.50
CA ASP A 184 4.15 4.43 -12.71
C ASP A 184 5.58 4.80 -12.36
N HIS A 185 5.76 5.86 -11.57
CA HIS A 185 7.09 6.31 -11.14
C HIS A 185 7.81 5.24 -10.32
N CYS A 186 7.13 4.56 -9.38
CA CYS A 186 7.72 3.45 -8.62
C CYS A 186 8.24 2.34 -9.55
N LEU A 187 7.43 1.95 -10.54
CA LEU A 187 7.79 0.92 -11.52
C LEU A 187 8.93 1.39 -12.44
N ASP A 188 9.03 2.69 -12.73
CA ASP A 188 10.11 3.26 -13.54
C ASP A 188 11.42 3.37 -12.75
N LEU A 189 11.37 3.68 -11.45
CA LEU A 189 12.53 3.70 -10.54
C LEU A 189 13.26 2.35 -10.54
N ALA A 190 12.55 1.24 -10.75
CA ALA A 190 13.13 -0.08 -10.84
C ALA A 190 14.24 -0.21 -11.90
N SER A 191 14.17 0.61 -12.95
CA SER A 191 15.13 0.61 -14.06
C SER A 191 15.99 1.88 -14.12
N SER A 192 15.54 2.97 -13.49
CA SER A 192 16.12 4.30 -13.67
C SER A 192 16.79 4.88 -12.42
N LEU A 193 16.53 4.32 -11.23
CA LEU A 193 17.10 4.83 -10.00
C LEU A 193 18.58 4.46 -9.89
N ASP A 194 19.44 5.39 -10.27
CA ASP A 194 20.88 5.32 -10.05
C ASP A 194 21.23 6.01 -8.72
N TYR A 195 21.28 5.23 -7.65
CA TYR A 195 21.72 5.70 -6.35
C TYR A 195 22.55 4.60 -5.67
N PRO A 196 23.76 4.90 -5.16
CA PRO A 196 24.59 3.91 -4.50
C PRO A 196 23.92 3.45 -3.22
N ALA A 197 23.41 2.22 -3.23
CA ALA A 197 22.82 1.62 -2.05
C ALA A 197 23.87 1.58 -0.92
N PRO A 198 23.47 1.88 0.33
CA PRO A 198 24.26 1.50 1.49
C PRO A 198 24.54 -0.01 1.50
N ASP A 199 25.36 -0.43 2.46
CA ASP A 199 25.62 -1.85 2.70
C ASP A 199 24.31 -2.69 2.75
N ALA A 200 24.33 -3.85 2.10
CA ALA A 200 23.14 -4.67 1.93
C ALA A 200 22.58 -5.19 3.26
N GLU A 201 23.41 -5.46 4.28
CA GLU A 201 22.94 -5.86 5.60
C GLU A 201 22.27 -4.68 6.30
N LEU A 202 22.83 -3.47 6.19
CA LEU A 202 22.19 -2.25 6.72
C LEU A 202 20.83 -2.00 6.06
N MET A 203 20.71 -2.18 4.75
CA MET A 203 19.45 -2.05 4.02
C MET A 203 18.42 -3.06 4.51
N ARG A 204 18.80 -4.35 4.61
CA ARG A 204 17.93 -5.41 5.14
C ARG A 204 17.50 -5.14 6.58
N ALA A 205 18.41 -4.67 7.44
CA ALA A 205 18.11 -4.33 8.82
C ALA A 205 17.19 -3.12 8.96
N ARG A 206 17.33 -2.11 8.09
CA ARG A 206 16.43 -0.95 8.06
C ARG A 206 15.04 -1.33 7.56
N ASP A 207 14.95 -2.11 6.49
CA ASP A 207 13.70 -2.64 5.94
C ASP A 207 12.84 -3.30 7.02
N ARG A 208 13.42 -4.29 7.71
CA ARG A 208 12.75 -5.01 8.80
C ARG A 208 12.25 -4.08 9.89
N ARG A 209 13.06 -3.08 10.30
CA ARG A 209 12.67 -2.11 11.34
C ARG A 209 11.54 -1.19 10.86
N HIS A 210 11.59 -0.73 9.61
CA HIS A 210 10.56 0.13 9.03
C HIS A 210 9.24 -0.63 8.93
N LEU A 211 9.21 -1.82 8.33
CA LEU A 211 7.99 -2.61 8.18
C LEU A 211 7.41 -3.03 9.54
N ALA A 212 8.27 -3.44 10.50
CA ALA A 212 7.81 -3.76 11.85
C ALA A 212 7.17 -2.55 12.56
N ALA A 213 7.72 -1.35 12.37
CA ALA A 213 7.15 -0.14 12.91
C ALA A 213 5.86 0.28 12.17
N PHE A 214 5.86 0.27 10.84
CA PHE A 214 4.73 0.68 10.01
C PHE A 214 3.48 -0.19 10.24
N PHE A 215 3.67 -1.49 10.45
CA PHE A 215 2.60 -2.44 10.79
C PHE A 215 2.46 -2.70 12.30
N ASP A 216 2.99 -1.81 13.15
CA ASP A 216 2.80 -1.87 14.59
C ASP A 216 1.37 -1.44 14.95
N GLU A 217 0.69 -2.26 15.75
CA GLU A 217 -0.70 -2.02 16.15
C GLU A 217 -0.87 -0.75 16.99
N ARG A 218 0.19 -0.28 17.65
CA ARG A 218 0.17 0.95 18.44
C ARG A 218 0.05 2.19 17.56
N LEU A 219 0.40 2.12 16.27
CA LEU A 219 0.23 3.24 15.33
C LEU A 219 -1.22 3.42 14.90
N ASP A 220 -1.98 2.34 14.73
CA ASP A 220 -3.41 2.39 14.41
C ASP A 220 -4.21 1.31 15.15
N PRO A 221 -4.40 1.46 16.47
CA PRO A 221 -5.06 0.42 17.27
C PRO A 221 -6.53 0.23 16.87
N ARG A 222 -7.16 1.23 16.24
CA ARG A 222 -8.55 1.13 15.79
C ARG A 222 -8.67 0.27 14.54
N ALA A 223 -7.82 0.49 13.54
CA ALA A 223 -7.79 -0.34 12.34
C ALA A 223 -7.49 -1.80 12.71
N TRP A 224 -6.44 -2.07 13.50
CA TRP A 224 -6.06 -3.42 13.88
C TRP A 224 -7.10 -4.14 14.74
N LYS A 225 -7.77 -3.43 15.66
CA LYS A 225 -8.92 -3.99 16.38
C LYS A 225 -10.06 -4.37 15.42
N GLY A 226 -10.29 -3.57 14.39
CA GLY A 226 -11.25 -3.86 13.32
C GLY A 226 -10.90 -5.14 12.56
N VAL A 227 -9.65 -5.25 12.12
CA VAL A 227 -9.12 -6.45 11.42
C VAL A 227 -9.30 -7.70 12.27
N ARG A 228 -8.85 -7.67 13.54
CA ARG A 228 -8.99 -8.81 14.47
C ARG A 228 -10.43 -9.20 14.74
N ARG A 229 -11.33 -8.22 14.81
CA ARG A 229 -12.77 -8.50 14.93
C ARG A 229 -13.32 -9.16 13.67
N LEU A 230 -12.82 -8.79 12.50
CA LEU A 230 -13.30 -9.28 11.22
C LEU A 230 -12.82 -10.70 10.93
N ILE A 231 -11.51 -10.96 11.04
CA ILE A 231 -10.90 -12.24 10.60
C ILE A 231 -10.28 -13.05 11.76
N GLY A 232 -10.34 -12.56 12.99
CA GLY A 232 -9.75 -13.24 14.15
C GLY A 232 -8.22 -13.07 14.23
N THR A 233 -7.67 -13.43 15.38
CA THR A 233 -6.25 -13.23 15.70
C THR A 233 -5.32 -14.01 14.78
N ASP A 234 -5.59 -15.29 14.55
CA ASP A 234 -4.66 -16.17 13.83
C ASP A 234 -4.50 -15.75 12.36
N GLN A 235 -5.62 -15.45 11.68
CA GLN A 235 -5.59 -14.97 10.30
C GLN A 235 -4.98 -13.55 10.20
N THR A 236 -5.17 -12.72 11.23
CA THR A 236 -4.52 -11.41 11.32
C THR A 236 -3.00 -11.56 11.38
N GLU A 237 -2.46 -12.44 12.23
CA GLU A 237 -1.01 -12.66 12.31
C GLU A 237 -0.45 -13.28 11.03
N GLN A 238 -1.18 -14.20 10.41
CA GLN A 238 -0.77 -14.78 9.12
C GLN A 238 -0.66 -13.71 8.03
N MET A 239 -1.64 -12.81 7.95
CA MET A 239 -1.59 -11.66 7.03
C MET A 239 -0.41 -10.74 7.34
N ARG A 240 -0.18 -10.41 8.62
CA ARG A 240 0.93 -9.55 9.05
C ARG A 240 2.29 -10.14 8.71
N ALA A 241 2.46 -11.46 8.85
CA ALA A 241 3.71 -12.13 8.48
C ALA A 241 4.04 -11.91 7.00
N LEU A 242 3.06 -12.04 6.10
CA LEU A 242 3.25 -11.80 4.66
C LEU A 242 3.55 -10.34 4.30
N LEU A 243 3.01 -9.40 5.08
CA LEU A 243 3.31 -7.97 4.92
C LEU A 243 4.73 -7.63 5.35
N MET A 244 5.28 -8.33 6.36
CA MET A 244 6.60 -8.00 6.94
C MET A 244 7.76 -8.85 6.43
N GLN A 245 7.51 -10.05 5.89
CA GLN A 245 8.56 -10.99 5.48
C GLN A 245 8.77 -10.99 3.97
N PRO A 246 10.02 -10.88 3.48
CA PRO A 246 10.33 -11.03 2.06
C PRO A 246 9.99 -12.44 1.54
N LEU A 247 9.65 -12.54 0.26
CA LEU A 247 9.48 -13.85 -0.41
C LEU A 247 10.81 -14.46 -0.84
N SER A 248 11.84 -13.63 -1.00
CA SER A 248 13.17 -14.02 -1.44
C SER A 248 14.19 -13.59 -0.38
N ASP A 249 14.78 -14.56 0.31
CA ASP A 249 16.05 -14.43 1.04
C ASP A 249 17.08 -15.36 0.39
#